data_AF-A0A7J3SBK5-F1
#
_entry.id   AF-A0A7J3SBK5-F1
#
_cell.length_a   1.000
_cell.length_b   1.000
_cell.length_c   1.000
_cell.angle_alpha   90.00
_cell.angle_beta   90.00
_cell.angle_gamma   90.00
#
_symmetry.space_group_name_H-M   'P 1'
#
loop_
_entity.id
_entity.type
_entity.pdbx_description
1 polymer ?
#
loop_
_entity_poly.entity_id
_entity_poly.type
_entity_poly.pdbx_seq_one_letter_code
_entity_poly.pdbx_strand_id
1 'polypeptide(L)'
;MESEHKTMDVIKVRKVRIIVPRSCYYDVKLALAKLKILHLDAWWYDEEFVKLVREKYSVGKDADVKSLSKGHPETIKFNELLKRAMSLADKLGISVTSSAFNEDLLNRSYLNSIEEKISHIESIFKEYSHLLEGGEEGVKEIKSKISEVFPNYESFIIEAINVLRVVLDRDEDVFHTNFSSYMFGWVPQNRVNEVIEAVQKVTENSSITLVSPPSLHDKPPFVSRSPKFLKPFESLITTYDIPSAHEVNPTLVVSITFPILFGLAFADVGHGFLLALFGIILYTYKRRGFKSNSEMINLVMSGAELYILCGIMAIIGGLMFGEIFGFHMHEPPLGFILEYIPGIGHVFSPLEEPMKMFKLSLMVGMIHISIGLTLSIINDVLEGEYKKAFFGSACWLWFYLGAMYLGLFVYKFNIDKWMSGLTLTVPLVILPLVLMFVGMIVTEGVMDGLAHTFEAAISSLSHTVSYGRILALSLSHGILSQLLSSAAPALGILGYIILAIGTIFLVMALEGLISFTHVLRLTWVEFGFKYFRGGGREYKPLGTLMAS
;
A
#
# COMPACT_ATOMS: atom_id res chain seq x y z
N MET A 1 -26.68 27.85 5.45
CA MET A 1 -25.95 27.49 6.67
C MET A 1 -26.02 25.98 6.81
N GLU A 2 -25.23 25.27 6.00
CA GLU A 2 -24.98 23.84 6.16
C GLU A 2 -23.58 23.75 6.75
N SER A 3 -23.52 23.33 8.01
CA SER A 3 -22.30 23.25 8.78
C SER A 3 -21.31 22.29 8.12
N GLU A 4 -20.15 22.83 7.77
CA GLU A 4 -18.92 22.11 7.52
C GLU A 4 -18.60 21.19 8.71
N HIS A 5 -19.11 19.96 8.69
CA HIS A 5 -18.50 18.89 9.46
C HIS A 5 -17.20 18.52 8.76
N LYS A 6 -16.10 19.07 9.28
CA LYS A 6 -14.74 18.52 9.16
C LYS A 6 -14.72 17.12 9.77
N THR A 7 -15.28 16.14 9.06
CA THR A 7 -15.07 14.72 9.35
C THR A 7 -13.77 14.29 8.68
N MET A 8 -12.91 13.65 9.46
CA MET A 8 -11.58 13.14 9.11
C MET A 8 -11.44 12.67 7.66
N ASP A 9 -10.49 13.28 6.94
CA ASP A 9 -9.64 12.80 5.84
C ASP A 9 -10.13 11.70 4.86
N VAL A 10 -11.43 11.58 4.58
CA VAL A 10 -11.89 10.89 3.38
C VAL A 10 -12.01 11.91 2.26
N ILE A 11 -11.03 11.94 1.35
CA ILE A 11 -11.08 12.80 0.17
C ILE A 11 -12.25 12.30 -0.68
N LYS A 12 -13.25 13.15 -0.85
CA LYS A 12 -14.29 12.88 -1.83
C LYS A 12 -13.67 12.99 -3.22
N VAL A 13 -13.62 11.87 -3.92
CA VAL A 13 -13.27 11.85 -5.34
C VAL A 13 -14.50 12.29 -6.12
N ARG A 14 -14.32 13.10 -7.16
CA ARG A 14 -15.41 13.54 -8.04
C ARG A 14 -15.35 12.76 -9.34
N LYS A 15 -16.54 12.44 -9.84
CA LYS A 15 -16.77 11.81 -11.13
C LYS A 15 -16.71 12.91 -12.18
N VAL A 16 -15.81 12.78 -13.15
CA VAL A 16 -15.61 13.77 -14.22
C VAL A 16 -15.85 13.10 -15.57
N ARG A 17 -16.77 13.67 -16.34
CA ARG A 17 -17.11 13.25 -17.70
C ARG A 17 -16.67 14.34 -18.66
N ILE A 18 -15.82 14.01 -19.61
CA ILE A 18 -15.24 14.96 -20.56
C ILE A 18 -15.69 14.56 -21.97
N ILE A 19 -16.41 15.45 -22.63
CA ILE A 19 -16.77 15.32 -24.05
C ILE A 19 -15.95 16.33 -24.83
N VAL A 20 -15.14 15.83 -25.77
CA VAL A 20 -14.26 16.66 -26.61
C VAL A 20 -14.47 16.36 -28.09
N PRO A 21 -14.26 17.34 -28.98
CA PRO A 21 -14.18 17.09 -30.40
C PRO A 21 -13.10 16.05 -30.72
N ARG A 22 -13.37 15.16 -31.66
CA ARG A 22 -12.46 14.06 -32.01
C ARG A 22 -11.08 14.57 -32.45
N SER A 23 -11.01 15.73 -33.11
CA SER A 23 -9.78 16.37 -33.58
C SER A 23 -8.81 16.81 -32.47
N CYS A 24 -9.34 17.11 -31.27
CA CYS A 24 -8.60 17.66 -30.14
C CYS A 24 -8.32 16.62 -29.05
N TYR A 25 -8.74 15.36 -29.26
CA TYR A 25 -8.68 14.31 -28.24
C TYR A 25 -7.26 14.08 -27.69
N TYR A 26 -6.26 13.89 -28.56
CA TYR A 26 -4.89 13.68 -28.11
C TYR A 26 -4.28 14.93 -27.48
N ASP A 27 -4.61 16.12 -27.96
CA ASP A 27 -4.14 17.36 -27.36
C ASP A 27 -4.66 17.50 -25.92
N VAL A 28 -5.92 17.13 -25.69
CA VAL A 28 -6.51 17.09 -24.34
C VAL A 28 -5.89 15.98 -23.49
N LYS A 29 -5.72 14.77 -24.04
CA LYS A 29 -5.09 13.65 -23.32
C LYS A 29 -3.66 13.99 -22.90
N LEU A 30 -2.89 14.64 -23.75
CA LEU A 30 -1.54 15.13 -23.46
C LEU A 30 -1.56 16.18 -22.34
N ALA A 31 -2.48 17.15 -22.39
CA ALA A 31 -2.62 18.16 -21.34
C ALA A 31 -3.00 17.53 -19.98
N LEU A 32 -3.90 16.54 -19.98
CA LEU A 32 -4.28 15.78 -18.77
C LEU A 32 -3.13 14.92 -18.23
N ALA A 33 -2.32 14.34 -19.12
CA ALA A 33 -1.12 13.58 -18.76
C ALA A 33 -0.05 14.47 -18.09
N LYS A 34 0.10 15.73 -18.53
CA LYS A 34 0.99 16.70 -17.87
C LYS A 34 0.54 17.01 -16.45
N LEU A 35 -0.77 17.11 -16.22
CA LEU A 35 -1.32 17.39 -14.90
C LEU A 35 -1.11 16.24 -13.90
N LYS A 36 -1.20 14.97 -14.35
CA LYS A 36 -1.14 13.76 -13.49
C LYS A 36 -2.24 13.76 -12.40
N ILE A 37 -3.44 14.22 -12.74
CA ILE A 37 -4.58 14.39 -11.81
C ILE A 37 -5.84 13.61 -12.26
N LEU A 38 -5.91 13.11 -13.48
CA LEU A 38 -7.08 12.34 -13.91
C LEU A 38 -6.77 10.85 -13.82
N HIS A 39 -7.52 10.10 -13.03
CA HIS A 39 -7.57 8.64 -13.18
C HIS A 39 -8.61 8.31 -14.24
N LEU A 40 -8.17 7.97 -15.44
CA LEU A 40 -9.07 7.57 -16.53
C LEU A 40 -9.65 6.20 -16.22
N ASP A 41 -10.96 6.07 -16.22
CA ASP A 41 -11.67 4.82 -15.94
C ASP A 41 -12.49 4.44 -17.17
N ALA A 42 -12.76 3.15 -17.34
CA ALA A 42 -13.41 2.70 -18.56
C ALA A 42 -14.83 3.22 -18.68
N TRP A 43 -15.19 3.75 -19.85
CA TRP A 43 -16.49 4.37 -20.10
C TRP A 43 -17.68 3.45 -19.81
N TRP A 44 -17.50 2.12 -19.91
CA TRP A 44 -18.56 1.14 -19.61
C TRP A 44 -18.83 0.95 -18.11
N TYR A 45 -18.00 1.52 -17.22
CA TYR A 45 -18.32 1.63 -15.79
C TYR A 45 -19.32 2.74 -15.50
N ASP A 46 -19.58 3.64 -16.46
CA ASP A 46 -20.56 4.69 -16.30
C ASP A 46 -21.95 4.23 -16.75
N GLU A 47 -22.70 3.62 -15.82
CA GLU A 47 -24.03 3.06 -16.12
C GLU A 47 -25.01 4.07 -16.73
N GLU A 48 -24.97 5.34 -16.30
CA GLU A 48 -25.81 6.39 -16.87
C GLU A 48 -25.49 6.62 -18.35
N PHE A 49 -24.20 6.63 -18.70
CA PHE A 49 -23.77 6.80 -20.08
C PHE A 49 -24.08 5.56 -20.92
N VAL A 50 -23.86 4.35 -20.39
CA VAL A 50 -24.20 3.09 -21.06
C VAL A 50 -25.71 3.01 -21.33
N LYS A 51 -26.54 3.42 -20.38
CA LYS A 51 -28.00 3.48 -20.55
C LYS A 51 -28.38 4.46 -21.65
N LEU A 52 -27.77 5.65 -21.67
CA LEU A 52 -28.00 6.66 -22.71
C LEU A 52 -27.57 6.18 -24.11
N VAL A 53 -26.44 5.48 -24.20
CA VAL A 53 -25.99 4.85 -25.46
C VAL A 53 -26.97 3.77 -25.91
N ARG A 54 -27.42 2.89 -25.00
CA ARG A 54 -28.40 1.83 -25.33
C ARG A 54 -29.73 2.39 -25.82
N GLU A 55 -30.25 3.44 -25.17
CA GLU A 55 -31.49 4.11 -25.58
C GLU A 55 -31.36 4.77 -26.95
N LYS A 56 -30.22 5.42 -27.23
CA LYS A 56 -30.01 6.16 -28.49
C LYS A 56 -29.71 5.26 -29.69
N TYR A 57 -29.06 4.11 -29.46
CA TYR A 57 -28.67 3.15 -30.51
C TYR A 57 -29.59 1.92 -30.60
N SER A 58 -30.68 1.87 -29.81
CA SER A 58 -31.68 0.78 -29.82
C SER A 58 -31.09 -0.62 -29.64
N VAL A 59 -30.10 -0.75 -28.77
CA VAL A 59 -29.36 -2.00 -28.56
C VAL A 59 -29.98 -2.81 -27.41
N GLY A 60 -30.28 -4.09 -27.66
CA GLY A 60 -30.88 -5.01 -26.67
C GLY A 60 -29.98 -5.25 -25.45
N LYS A 61 -30.57 -5.70 -24.33
CA LYS A 61 -29.87 -5.86 -23.02
C LYS A 61 -28.60 -6.73 -23.08
N ASP A 62 -28.56 -7.71 -23.98
CA ASP A 62 -27.48 -8.70 -24.09
C ASP A 62 -26.45 -8.42 -25.19
N ALA A 63 -26.61 -7.34 -25.97
CA ALA A 63 -25.66 -7.00 -27.03
C ALA A 63 -24.46 -6.23 -26.47
N ASP A 64 -23.25 -6.59 -26.94
CA ASP A 64 -22.00 -6.01 -26.46
C ASP A 64 -21.86 -4.56 -26.92
N VAL A 65 -22.18 -3.63 -26.01
CA VAL A 65 -22.12 -2.17 -26.22
C VAL A 65 -20.70 -1.72 -26.60
N LYS A 66 -19.67 -2.52 -26.29
CA LYS A 66 -18.27 -2.23 -26.67
C LYS A 66 -18.06 -2.20 -28.18
N SER A 67 -18.81 -3.01 -28.94
CA SER A 67 -18.73 -3.06 -30.41
C SER A 67 -19.13 -1.74 -31.10
N LEU A 68 -19.81 -0.83 -30.39
CA LEU A 68 -20.23 0.47 -30.91
C LEU A 68 -19.12 1.52 -30.87
N SER A 69 -18.09 1.32 -30.05
CA SER A 69 -16.95 2.24 -30.00
C SER A 69 -16.10 2.03 -31.25
N LYS A 70 -15.88 3.09 -32.02
CA LYS A 70 -14.95 3.03 -33.15
C LYS A 70 -13.53 3.28 -32.65
N GLY A 71 -12.55 2.52 -33.11
CA GLY A 71 -11.15 2.88 -32.88
C GLY A 71 -10.83 4.28 -33.42
N HIS A 72 -10.00 5.04 -32.73
CA HIS A 72 -9.49 6.29 -33.26
C HIS A 72 -8.46 6.00 -34.36
N PRO A 73 -8.53 6.66 -35.54
CA PRO A 73 -7.64 6.34 -36.67
C PRO A 73 -6.16 6.55 -36.32
N GLU A 74 -5.85 7.56 -35.50
CA GLU A 74 -4.48 7.83 -35.03
C GLU A 74 -3.98 6.79 -34.00
N THR A 75 -4.85 6.05 -33.29
CA THR A 75 -4.42 4.99 -32.35
C THR A 75 -3.65 3.89 -33.06
N ILE A 76 -4.11 3.50 -34.26
CA ILE A 76 -3.44 2.48 -35.08
C ILE A 76 -2.05 2.98 -35.48
N LYS A 77 -1.96 4.24 -35.93
CA LYS A 77 -0.70 4.88 -36.31
C LYS A 77 0.29 4.94 -35.14
N PHE A 78 -0.16 5.39 -33.96
CA PHE A 78 0.69 5.47 -32.77
C PHE A 78 1.11 4.08 -32.24
N ASN A 79 0.21 3.09 -32.29
CA ASN A 79 0.55 1.70 -31.93
C ASN A 79 1.62 1.11 -32.88
N GLU A 80 1.53 1.42 -34.17
CA GLU A 80 2.54 0.99 -35.14
C GLU A 80 3.89 1.67 -34.88
N LEU A 81 3.89 2.98 -34.61
CA LEU A 81 5.08 3.73 -34.21
C LEU A 81 5.74 3.16 -32.94
N LEU A 82 4.94 2.80 -31.93
CA LEU A 82 5.44 2.19 -30.70
C LEU A 82 6.13 0.85 -30.97
N LYS A 83 5.53 -0.01 -31.80
CA LYS A 83 6.12 -1.30 -32.20
C LYS A 83 7.44 -1.11 -32.95
N ARG A 84 7.51 -0.13 -33.86
CA ARG A 84 8.74 0.22 -34.58
C ARG A 84 9.85 0.70 -33.63
N ALA A 85 9.52 1.61 -32.72
CA ALA A 85 10.47 2.12 -31.72
C ALA A 85 11.01 1.01 -30.80
N MET A 86 10.14 0.10 -30.32
CA MET A 86 10.57 -1.04 -29.50
C MET A 86 11.47 -2.00 -30.29
N SER A 87 11.14 -2.31 -31.54
CA SER A 87 11.98 -3.16 -32.39
C SER A 87 13.38 -2.58 -32.61
N LEU A 88 13.48 -1.25 -32.77
CA LEU A 88 14.77 -0.56 -32.85
C LEU A 88 15.54 -0.64 -31.54
N ALA A 89 14.88 -0.43 -30.40
CA ALA A 89 15.51 -0.53 -29.08
C ALA A 89 16.10 -1.93 -28.85
N ASP A 90 15.34 -2.99 -29.17
CA ASP A 90 15.79 -4.38 -29.06
C ASP A 90 16.98 -4.68 -29.99
N LYS A 91 16.91 -4.26 -31.25
CA LYS A 91 17.99 -4.43 -32.23
C LYS A 91 19.28 -3.70 -31.83
N LEU A 92 19.14 -2.57 -31.15
CA LEU A 92 20.24 -1.78 -30.63
C LEU A 92 20.67 -2.23 -29.22
N GLY A 93 20.03 -3.23 -28.61
CA GLY A 93 20.35 -3.67 -27.24
C GLY A 93 20.23 -2.56 -26.19
N ILE A 94 19.29 -1.62 -26.39
CA ILE A 94 19.02 -0.53 -25.45
C ILE A 94 18.04 -1.06 -24.40
N SER A 95 18.46 -1.12 -23.14
CA SER A 95 17.54 -1.44 -22.05
C SER A 95 16.62 -0.23 -21.81
N VAL A 96 15.34 -0.39 -22.17
CA VAL A 96 14.31 0.62 -21.90
C VAL A 96 14.07 0.67 -20.39
N THR A 97 14.82 1.54 -19.71
CA THR A 97 14.63 1.85 -18.29
C THR A 97 13.59 2.97 -18.13
N SER A 98 12.84 2.97 -17.03
CA SER A 98 11.96 4.08 -16.65
C SER A 98 12.80 5.29 -16.21
N SER A 99 13.39 5.96 -17.19
CA SER A 99 14.20 7.16 -16.99
C SER A 99 13.34 8.42 -16.85
N ALA A 100 13.92 9.44 -16.21
CA ALA A 100 13.24 10.69 -15.88
C ALA A 100 12.74 11.40 -17.15
N PHE A 101 11.42 11.54 -17.20
CA PHE A 101 10.66 12.13 -18.28
C PHE A 101 10.69 13.67 -18.25
N ASN A 102 10.76 14.33 -19.41
CA ASN A 102 10.68 15.78 -19.52
C ASN A 102 9.26 16.25 -19.94
N GLU A 103 8.55 16.92 -19.03
CA GLU A 103 7.14 17.34 -19.19
C GLU A 103 6.91 18.34 -20.34
N ASP A 104 7.95 19.06 -20.75
CA ASP A 104 7.89 20.08 -21.81
C ASP A 104 7.67 19.48 -23.21
N LEU A 105 7.94 18.17 -23.40
CA LEU A 105 7.92 17.51 -24.71
C LEU A 105 6.57 16.87 -25.08
N LEU A 106 5.57 16.87 -24.19
CA LEU A 106 4.21 16.36 -24.47
C LEU A 106 3.40 17.32 -25.38
N ASN A 107 3.80 17.46 -26.65
CA ASN A 107 3.09 18.30 -27.64
C ASN A 107 2.91 17.55 -28.96
N ARG A 108 1.85 17.87 -29.72
CA ARG A 108 1.56 17.25 -31.03
C ARG A 108 2.66 17.44 -32.06
N SER A 109 3.34 18.60 -32.04
CA SER A 109 4.51 18.87 -32.86
C SER A 109 5.67 17.89 -32.55
N TYR A 110 5.84 17.52 -31.27
CA TYR A 110 6.85 16.55 -30.88
C TYR A 110 6.50 15.14 -31.37
N LEU A 111 5.23 14.72 -31.30
CA LEU A 111 4.79 13.42 -31.83
C LEU A 111 5.08 13.25 -33.32
N ASN A 112 4.84 14.29 -34.13
CA ASN A 112 5.20 14.27 -35.55
C ASN A 112 6.73 14.21 -35.76
N SER A 113 7.49 14.94 -34.93
CA SER A 113 8.96 14.87 -34.97
C SER A 113 9.50 13.49 -34.57
N ILE A 114 8.78 12.75 -33.72
CA ILE A 114 9.15 11.38 -33.32
C ILE A 114 9.08 10.45 -34.53
N GLU A 115 8.00 10.51 -35.30
CA GLU A 115 7.82 9.71 -36.50
C GLU A 115 8.93 9.99 -37.54
N GLU A 116 9.22 11.27 -37.81
CA GLU A 116 10.30 11.65 -38.72
C GLU A 116 11.66 11.12 -38.26
N LYS A 117 12.01 11.33 -36.99
CA LYS A 117 13.29 10.88 -36.43
C LYS A 117 13.42 9.36 -36.37
N ILE A 118 12.36 8.63 -35.99
CA ILE A 118 12.35 7.17 -36.02
C ILE A 118 12.55 6.69 -37.46
N SER A 119 11.84 7.27 -38.42
CA SER A 119 12.00 6.88 -39.83
C SER A 119 13.41 7.14 -40.36
N HIS A 120 14.07 8.22 -39.91
CA HIS A 120 15.45 8.51 -40.24
C HIS A 120 16.41 7.47 -39.64
N ILE A 121 16.23 7.08 -38.38
CA ILE A 121 17.01 6.03 -37.73
C ILE A 121 16.79 4.68 -38.43
N GLU A 122 15.55 4.35 -38.80
CA GLU A 122 15.24 3.14 -39.59
C GLU A 122 15.94 3.13 -40.94
N SER A 123 16.01 4.29 -41.61
CA SER A 123 16.69 4.40 -42.91
C SER A 123 18.19 4.12 -42.80
N ILE A 124 18.84 4.67 -41.78
CA ILE A 124 20.26 4.43 -41.47
C ILE A 124 20.45 2.95 -41.10
N PHE A 125 19.59 2.41 -40.25
CA PHE A 125 19.67 1.00 -39.86
C PHE A 125 19.51 0.06 -41.06
N LYS A 126 18.62 0.39 -42.01
CA LYS A 126 18.39 -0.39 -43.23
C LYS A 126 19.55 -0.28 -44.22
N GLU A 127 20.19 0.89 -44.31
CA GLU A 127 21.38 1.09 -45.14
C GLU A 127 22.54 0.23 -44.64
N TYR A 128 22.74 0.16 -43.31
CA TYR A 128 23.82 -0.60 -42.68
C TYR A 128 23.42 -2.01 -42.23
N SER A 129 22.24 -2.51 -42.61
CA SER A 129 21.76 -3.84 -42.16
C SER A 129 22.63 -4.99 -42.66
N HIS A 130 23.40 -4.78 -43.74
CA HIS A 130 24.36 -5.75 -44.26
C HIS A 130 25.54 -6.01 -43.30
N LEU A 131 25.85 -5.06 -42.41
CA LEU A 131 26.89 -5.22 -41.39
C LEU A 131 26.44 -6.13 -40.24
N LEU A 132 25.14 -6.45 -40.12
CA LEU A 132 24.60 -7.36 -39.09
C LEU A 132 25.06 -8.81 -39.29
N GLU A 133 25.55 -9.18 -40.48
CA GLU A 133 26.16 -10.51 -40.73
C GLU A 133 27.42 -10.75 -39.88
N GLY A 134 28.07 -9.68 -39.39
CA GLY A 134 29.24 -9.74 -38.50
C GLY A 134 28.93 -9.96 -37.02
N GLY A 135 27.68 -10.21 -36.63
CA GLY A 135 27.30 -10.44 -35.24
C GLY A 135 27.44 -9.19 -34.33
N GLU A 136 27.99 -9.35 -33.13
CA GLU A 136 28.10 -8.25 -32.14
C GLU A 136 29.00 -7.08 -32.59
N GLU A 137 29.99 -7.33 -33.44
CA GLU A 137 30.88 -6.28 -33.97
C GLU A 137 30.14 -5.37 -34.97
N GLY A 138 29.28 -5.95 -35.80
CA GLY A 138 28.42 -5.19 -36.72
C GLY A 138 27.44 -4.28 -36.00
N VAL A 139 26.87 -4.75 -34.88
CA VAL A 139 25.99 -3.93 -34.03
C VAL A 139 26.76 -2.77 -33.39
N LYS A 140 28.00 -2.98 -32.94
CA LYS A 140 28.85 -1.90 -32.40
C LYS A 140 29.18 -0.83 -33.46
N GLU A 141 29.46 -1.24 -34.70
CA GLU A 141 29.77 -0.30 -35.77
C GLU A 141 28.55 0.52 -36.19
N ILE A 142 27.37 -0.11 -36.27
CA ILE A 142 26.09 0.58 -36.49
C ILE A 142 25.81 1.58 -35.37
N LYS A 143 26.02 1.20 -34.10
CA LYS A 143 25.89 2.12 -32.96
C LYS A 143 26.81 3.33 -33.08
N SER A 144 28.07 3.11 -33.48
CA SER A 144 29.04 4.19 -33.68
C SER A 144 28.55 5.18 -34.74
N LYS A 145 28.09 4.70 -35.90
CA LYS A 145 27.58 5.56 -36.98
C LYS A 145 26.30 6.29 -36.59
N ILE A 146 25.38 5.63 -35.88
CA ILE A 146 24.19 6.29 -35.37
C ILE A 146 24.56 7.36 -34.34
N SER A 147 25.57 7.12 -33.50
CA SER A 147 26.05 8.10 -32.51
C SER A 147 26.74 9.32 -33.14
N GLU A 148 27.37 9.18 -34.30
CA GLU A 148 27.92 10.31 -35.05
C GLU A 148 26.83 11.23 -35.61
N VAL A 149 25.71 10.67 -36.08
CA VAL A 149 24.60 11.44 -36.67
C VAL A 149 23.65 11.97 -35.59
N PHE A 150 23.39 11.18 -34.55
CA PHE A 150 22.54 11.51 -33.42
C PHE A 150 23.24 11.18 -32.10
N PRO A 151 23.98 12.12 -31.49
CA PRO A 151 24.76 11.89 -30.27
C PRO A 151 23.95 11.32 -29.10
N ASN A 152 22.65 11.60 -29.06
CA ASN A 152 21.73 11.24 -27.99
C ASN A 152 20.58 10.32 -28.47
N TYR A 153 20.82 9.44 -29.45
CA TYR A 153 19.77 8.58 -29.99
C TYR A 153 19.16 7.63 -28.94
N GLU A 154 19.96 7.12 -27.99
CA GLU A 154 19.48 6.18 -26.96
C GLU A 154 18.48 6.84 -26.01
N SER A 155 18.80 8.03 -25.50
CA SER A 155 17.89 8.79 -24.64
C SER A 155 16.63 9.21 -25.39
N PHE A 156 16.76 9.59 -26.67
CA PHE A 156 15.62 9.92 -27.51
C PHE A 156 14.66 8.73 -27.74
N ILE A 157 15.18 7.53 -28.05
CA ILE A 157 14.34 6.34 -28.27
C ILE A 157 13.59 5.97 -26.99
N ILE A 158 14.27 5.98 -25.84
CA ILE A 158 13.64 5.71 -24.53
C ILE A 158 12.54 6.74 -24.26
N GLU A 159 12.80 8.02 -24.49
CA GLU A 159 11.82 9.09 -24.31
C GLU A 159 10.63 8.97 -25.27
N ALA A 160 10.87 8.69 -26.55
CA ALA A 160 9.82 8.51 -27.55
C ALA A 160 8.90 7.33 -27.20
N ILE A 161 9.47 6.20 -26.76
CA ILE A 161 8.70 5.04 -26.28
C ILE A 161 7.84 5.43 -25.08
N ASN A 162 8.39 6.18 -24.13
CA ASN A 162 7.65 6.63 -22.94
C ASN A 162 6.50 7.59 -23.30
N VAL A 163 6.72 8.55 -24.19
CA VAL A 163 5.65 9.44 -24.69
C VAL A 163 4.54 8.63 -25.37
N LEU A 164 4.90 7.72 -26.28
CA LEU A 164 3.93 6.90 -27.01
C LEU A 164 3.13 5.99 -26.06
N ARG A 165 3.76 5.40 -25.04
CA ARG A 165 3.07 4.62 -24.00
C ARG A 165 2.03 5.48 -23.25
N VAL A 166 2.36 6.71 -22.90
CA VAL A 166 1.43 7.63 -22.21
C VAL A 166 0.26 8.03 -23.12
N VAL A 167 0.54 8.28 -24.40
CA VAL A 167 -0.49 8.63 -25.40
C VAL A 167 -1.45 7.48 -25.64
N LEU A 168 -0.94 6.25 -25.68
CA LEU A 168 -1.72 5.03 -25.86
C LEU A 168 -2.33 4.50 -24.56
N ASP A 169 -1.91 5.02 -23.40
CA ASP A 169 -2.38 4.58 -22.10
C ASP A 169 -3.90 4.69 -22.01
N ARG A 170 -4.56 3.56 -21.71
CA ARG A 170 -6.02 3.46 -21.56
C ARG A 170 -6.83 4.08 -22.71
N ASP A 171 -6.33 4.00 -23.95
CA ASP A 171 -7.09 4.51 -25.11
C ASP A 171 -8.35 3.70 -25.39
N GLU A 172 -8.31 2.39 -25.08
CA GLU A 172 -9.45 1.47 -25.21
C GLU A 172 -10.61 1.78 -24.25
N ASP A 173 -10.30 2.49 -23.16
CA ASP A 173 -11.23 2.89 -22.10
C ASP A 173 -12.04 4.14 -22.48
N VAL A 174 -11.79 4.72 -23.66
CA VAL A 174 -12.46 5.92 -24.19
C VAL A 174 -13.47 5.52 -25.27
N PHE A 175 -14.64 6.18 -25.27
CA PHE A 175 -15.67 5.95 -26.28
C PHE A 175 -15.55 6.99 -27.40
N HIS A 176 -15.33 6.54 -28.64
CA HIS A 176 -15.26 7.45 -29.79
C HIS A 176 -16.47 7.34 -30.71
N THR A 177 -16.99 8.50 -31.10
CA THR A 177 -17.99 8.65 -32.17
C THR A 177 -17.34 9.21 -33.43
N ASN A 178 -18.15 9.50 -34.46
CA ASN A 178 -17.63 10.15 -35.68
C ASN A 178 -17.11 11.57 -35.41
N PHE A 179 -17.68 12.30 -34.45
CA PHE A 179 -17.43 13.73 -34.24
C PHE A 179 -16.83 14.08 -32.87
N SER A 180 -17.10 13.26 -31.85
CA SER A 180 -16.65 13.51 -30.47
C SER A 180 -16.08 12.25 -29.81
N SER A 181 -15.23 12.48 -28.82
CA SER A 181 -14.67 11.46 -27.93
C SER A 181 -15.19 11.71 -26.52
N TYR A 182 -15.62 10.64 -25.83
CA TYR A 182 -16.12 10.67 -24.46
C TYR A 182 -15.12 9.98 -23.53
N MET A 183 -14.62 10.72 -22.56
CA MET A 183 -13.69 10.24 -21.54
C MET A 183 -14.36 10.27 -20.18
N PHE A 184 -14.15 9.20 -19.42
CA PHE A 184 -14.67 9.03 -18.08
C PHE A 184 -13.52 8.89 -17.08
N GLY A 185 -13.60 9.55 -15.93
CA GLY A 185 -12.57 9.38 -14.91
C GLY A 185 -12.86 10.03 -13.57
N TRP A 186 -11.88 9.88 -12.69
CA TRP A 186 -11.94 10.27 -11.29
C TRP A 186 -10.89 11.33 -10.98
N VAL A 187 -11.31 12.39 -10.29
CA VAL A 187 -10.44 13.52 -9.93
C VAL A 187 -10.63 13.87 -8.45
N PRO A 188 -9.55 14.11 -7.67
CA PRO A 188 -9.66 14.60 -6.30
C PRO A 188 -10.41 15.94 -6.27
N GLN A 189 -11.40 16.11 -5.37
CA GLN A 189 -12.25 17.31 -5.32
C GLN A 189 -11.48 18.64 -5.32
N ASN A 190 -10.29 18.67 -4.70
CA ASN A 190 -9.47 19.88 -4.57
C ASN A 190 -8.83 20.33 -5.90
N ARG A 191 -8.75 19.46 -6.92
CA ARG A 191 -8.05 19.74 -8.18
C ARG A 191 -8.94 19.63 -9.41
N VAL A 192 -10.25 19.61 -9.22
CA VAL A 192 -11.23 19.56 -10.32
C VAL A 192 -11.13 20.79 -11.22
N ASN A 193 -10.92 21.98 -10.64
CA ASN A 193 -10.84 23.22 -11.39
C ASN A 193 -9.64 23.25 -12.35
N GLU A 194 -8.48 22.72 -11.91
CA GLU A 194 -7.28 22.62 -12.75
C GLU A 194 -7.52 21.79 -14.02
N VAL A 195 -8.28 20.69 -13.88
CA VAL A 195 -8.67 19.83 -15.01
C VAL A 195 -9.60 20.57 -15.97
N ILE A 196 -10.60 21.28 -15.45
CA ILE A 196 -11.55 22.05 -16.27
C ILE A 196 -10.82 23.14 -17.07
N GLU A 197 -9.94 23.90 -16.41
CA GLU A 197 -9.18 24.97 -17.05
C GLU A 197 -8.25 24.44 -18.15
N ALA A 198 -7.55 23.33 -17.89
CA ALA A 198 -6.67 22.73 -18.88
C ALA A 198 -7.42 22.21 -20.12
N VAL A 199 -8.58 21.57 -19.91
CA VAL A 199 -9.42 21.08 -21.03
C VAL A 199 -9.99 22.25 -21.83
N GLN A 200 -10.48 23.30 -21.17
CA GLN A 200 -11.03 24.49 -21.84
C GLN A 200 -9.98 25.24 -22.66
N LYS A 201 -8.75 25.38 -22.12
CA LYS A 201 -7.64 26.05 -22.80
C LYS A 201 -7.24 25.36 -24.11
N VAL A 202 -7.24 24.03 -24.13
CA VAL A 202 -6.85 23.24 -25.31
C VAL A 202 -7.98 23.16 -26.34
N THR A 203 -9.24 23.19 -25.90
CA THR A 203 -10.41 23.02 -26.78
C THR A 203 -11.04 24.32 -27.23
N GLU A 204 -10.47 25.48 -26.86
CA GLU A 204 -11.03 26.80 -27.15
C GLU A 204 -12.53 26.88 -26.77
N ASN A 205 -12.89 26.36 -25.59
CA ASN A 205 -14.27 26.23 -25.08
C ASN A 205 -15.22 25.32 -25.87
N SER A 206 -14.72 24.52 -26.82
CA SER A 206 -15.52 23.54 -27.57
C SER A 206 -15.73 22.20 -26.84
N SER A 207 -15.50 22.15 -25.52
CA SER A 207 -15.65 20.95 -24.69
C SER A 207 -16.77 21.08 -23.68
N ILE A 208 -17.37 19.94 -23.33
CA ILE A 208 -18.36 19.85 -22.26
C ILE A 208 -17.74 18.97 -21.17
N THR A 209 -17.52 19.55 -19.99
CA THR A 209 -17.03 18.84 -18.82
C THR A 209 -18.13 18.82 -17.77
N LEU A 210 -18.63 17.62 -17.44
CA LEU A 210 -19.64 17.43 -16.39
C LEU A 210 -18.96 16.86 -15.16
N VAL A 211 -19.19 17.49 -14.00
CA VAL A 211 -18.68 17.02 -12.71
C VAL A 211 -19.85 16.60 -11.85
N SER A 212 -19.88 15.36 -11.40
CA SER A 212 -20.91 14.83 -10.51
C SER A 212 -20.28 14.20 -9.26
N PRO A 213 -21.01 14.14 -8.12
CA PRO A 213 -20.62 13.25 -7.02
C PRO A 213 -20.65 11.78 -7.48
N PRO A 214 -19.90 10.89 -6.80
CA PRO A 214 -20.06 9.45 -6.99
C PRO A 214 -21.49 9.02 -6.64
N SER A 215 -22.06 8.13 -7.44
CA SER A 215 -23.34 7.48 -7.14
C SER A 215 -23.15 6.27 -6.20
N LEU A 216 -24.23 5.78 -5.59
CA LEU A 216 -24.22 4.64 -4.65
C LEU A 216 -23.66 3.34 -5.27
N HIS A 217 -23.64 3.21 -6.60
CA HIS A 217 -23.11 2.04 -7.32
C HIS A 217 -21.71 2.26 -7.89
N ASP A 218 -21.20 3.50 -7.89
CA ASP A 218 -19.85 3.76 -8.36
C ASP A 218 -18.82 3.26 -7.32
N LYS A 219 -17.75 2.61 -7.79
CA LYS A 219 -16.58 2.23 -6.96
C LYS A 219 -15.40 3.17 -7.26
N PRO A 220 -15.33 4.36 -6.61
CA PRO A 220 -14.24 5.30 -6.86
C PRO A 220 -12.89 4.72 -6.43
N PRO A 221 -11.80 5.13 -7.09
CA PRO A 221 -10.45 4.71 -6.72
C PRO A 221 -10.00 5.37 -5.40
N PHE A 222 -9.18 4.64 -4.65
CA PHE A 222 -8.58 5.08 -3.39
C PHE A 222 -7.42 6.04 -3.66
N VAL A 223 -7.60 7.30 -3.25
CA VAL A 223 -6.57 8.34 -3.37
C VAL A 223 -5.81 8.44 -2.06
N SER A 224 -4.55 8.02 -2.07
CA SER A 224 -3.69 8.18 -0.91
C SER A 224 -3.20 9.61 -0.72
N ARG A 225 -3.11 10.03 0.55
CA ARG A 225 -2.54 11.31 1.01
C ARG A 225 -1.39 11.15 1.99
N SER A 226 -0.88 9.94 2.22
CA SER A 226 0.08 9.75 3.31
C SER A 226 1.32 10.64 3.09
N PRO A 227 1.77 11.38 4.12
CA PRO A 227 2.99 12.16 4.04
C PRO A 227 4.16 11.27 3.65
N LYS A 228 5.23 11.85 3.09
CA LYS A 228 6.37 11.09 2.54
C LYS A 228 6.95 10.05 3.51
N PHE A 229 6.92 10.34 4.81
CA PHE A 229 7.39 9.44 5.87
C PHE A 229 6.49 8.23 6.12
N LEU A 230 5.18 8.35 5.85
CA LEU A 230 4.20 7.27 6.04
C LEU A 230 4.02 6.39 4.79
N LYS A 231 4.57 6.79 3.64
CA LYS A 231 4.50 6.03 2.38
C LYS A 231 4.98 4.57 2.48
N PRO A 232 6.04 4.24 3.23
CA PRO A 232 6.46 2.85 3.37
C PRO A 232 5.41 1.98 4.07
N PHE A 233 4.77 2.51 5.11
CA PHE A 233 3.71 1.80 5.84
C PHE A 233 2.45 1.63 4.99
N GLU A 234 2.12 2.65 4.21
CA GLU A 234 1.03 2.56 3.25
C GLU A 234 1.31 1.49 2.20
N SER A 235 2.53 1.46 1.64
CA SER A 235 2.93 0.44 0.68
C SER A 235 2.70 -0.97 1.25
N LEU A 236 3.06 -1.19 2.53
CA LEU A 236 2.82 -2.48 3.21
C LEU A 236 1.34 -2.84 3.32
N ILE A 237 0.46 -1.85 3.51
CA ILE A 237 -0.99 -2.09 3.55
C ILE A 237 -1.50 -2.41 2.15
N THR A 238 -1.14 -1.59 1.15
CA THR A 238 -1.58 -1.76 -0.24
C THR A 238 -1.08 -3.04 -0.90
N THR A 239 0.02 -3.61 -0.42
CA THR A 239 0.50 -4.94 -0.87
C THR A 239 -0.41 -6.07 -0.41
N TYR A 240 -1.09 -5.93 0.73
CA TYR A 240 -2.07 -6.91 1.17
C TYR A 240 -3.35 -6.79 0.35
N ASP A 241 -3.97 -5.60 0.37
CA ASP A 241 -5.09 -5.26 -0.48
C ASP A 241 -5.29 -3.72 -0.49
N ILE A 242 -6.03 -3.20 -1.45
CA ILE A 242 -6.28 -1.77 -1.62
C ILE A 242 -7.55 -1.39 -0.84
N PRO A 243 -7.48 -0.44 0.12
CA PRO A 243 -8.66 -0.01 0.87
C PRO A 243 -9.74 0.53 -0.06
N SER A 244 -11.01 0.34 0.31
CA SER A 244 -12.10 0.98 -0.45
C SER A 244 -12.09 2.50 -0.22
N ALA A 245 -12.65 3.26 -1.15
CA ALA A 245 -12.63 4.72 -1.08
C ALA A 245 -13.44 5.31 0.11
N HIS A 246 -14.31 4.51 0.73
CA HIS A 246 -15.14 4.91 1.87
C HIS A 246 -14.55 4.42 3.21
N GLU A 247 -13.46 3.66 3.17
CA GLU A 247 -12.76 3.18 4.37
C GLU A 247 -11.77 4.22 4.90
N VAL A 248 -11.66 4.25 6.23
CA VAL A 248 -10.62 5.02 6.90
C VAL A 248 -9.26 4.40 6.58
N ASN A 249 -8.31 5.23 6.15
CA ASN A 249 -6.94 4.80 5.90
C ASN A 249 -6.23 4.43 7.24
N PRO A 250 -5.85 3.16 7.46
CA PRO A 250 -5.23 2.71 8.70
C PRO A 250 -3.73 3.04 8.79
N THR A 251 -3.14 3.66 7.77
CA THR A 251 -1.68 3.89 7.66
C THR A 251 -1.09 4.57 8.88
N LEU A 252 -1.78 5.56 9.44
CA LEU A 252 -1.30 6.25 10.65
C LEU A 252 -1.25 5.29 11.86
N VAL A 253 -2.29 4.50 12.05
CA VAL A 253 -2.36 3.51 13.15
C VAL A 253 -1.25 2.47 12.98
N VAL A 254 -1.14 1.89 11.78
CA VAL A 254 -0.12 0.88 11.46
C VAL A 254 1.29 1.44 11.65
N SER A 255 1.55 2.70 11.28
CA SER A 255 2.86 3.32 11.46
C SER A 255 3.32 3.42 12.91
N ILE A 256 2.39 3.36 13.86
CA ILE A 256 2.66 3.37 15.29
C ILE A 256 2.65 1.95 15.85
N THR A 257 1.62 1.16 15.55
CA THR A 257 1.45 -0.17 16.13
C THR A 257 2.47 -1.17 15.58
N PHE A 258 2.77 -1.12 14.28
CA PHE A 258 3.70 -2.06 13.64
C PHE A 258 5.11 -2.00 14.25
N PRO A 259 5.78 -0.84 14.37
CA PRO A 259 7.09 -0.77 15.01
C PRO A 259 7.07 -1.20 16.48
N ILE A 260 5.99 -0.94 17.22
CA ILE A 260 5.85 -1.35 18.63
C ILE A 260 5.80 -2.89 18.72
N LEU A 261 4.98 -3.54 17.90
CA LEU A 261 4.90 -5.01 17.87
C LEU A 261 6.24 -5.65 17.48
N PHE A 262 6.94 -5.04 16.52
CA PHE A 262 8.29 -5.46 16.14
C PHE A 262 9.28 -5.28 17.28
N GLY A 263 9.27 -4.13 17.96
CA GLY A 263 10.17 -3.84 19.08
C GLY A 263 9.98 -4.76 20.28
N LEU A 264 8.77 -5.30 20.48
CA LEU A 264 8.51 -6.32 21.51
C LEU A 264 8.94 -7.73 21.10
N ALA A 265 8.87 -8.06 19.81
CA ALA A 265 9.27 -9.36 19.28
C ALA A 265 10.79 -9.49 19.10
N PHE A 266 11.48 -8.39 18.78
CA PHE A 266 12.91 -8.32 18.50
C PHE A 266 13.60 -7.34 19.48
N ALA A 267 13.45 -7.62 20.77
CA ALA A 267 13.74 -6.68 21.83
C ALA A 267 15.20 -6.78 22.32
N ASP A 268 16.12 -6.07 21.67
CA ASP A 268 17.52 -5.97 22.09
C ASP A 268 18.07 -4.58 21.72
N VAL A 269 18.76 -3.94 22.67
CA VAL A 269 19.31 -2.59 22.48
C VAL A 269 20.41 -2.55 21.42
N GLY A 270 21.30 -3.54 21.40
CA GLY A 270 22.42 -3.64 20.47
C GLY A 270 21.95 -3.92 19.06
N HIS A 271 21.10 -4.94 18.91
CA HIS A 271 20.52 -5.29 17.61
C HIS A 271 19.60 -4.18 17.08
N GLY A 272 18.78 -3.57 17.94
CA GLY A 272 17.93 -2.43 17.59
C GLY A 272 18.74 -1.22 17.13
N PHE A 273 19.87 -0.93 17.77
CA PHE A 273 20.80 0.12 17.35
C PHE A 273 21.39 -0.15 15.96
N LEU A 274 21.86 -1.38 15.70
CA LEU A 274 22.36 -1.78 14.38
C LEU A 274 21.27 -1.65 13.30
N LEU A 275 20.02 -2.01 13.62
CA LEU A 275 18.89 -1.91 12.68
C LEU A 275 18.55 -0.44 12.38
N ALA A 276 18.54 0.42 13.40
CA ALA A 276 18.33 1.85 13.24
C ALA A 276 19.45 2.49 12.40
N LEU A 277 20.71 2.12 12.65
CA LEU A 277 21.86 2.59 11.87
C LEU A 277 21.74 2.18 10.40
N PHE A 278 21.37 0.93 10.14
CA PHE A 278 21.10 0.43 8.79
C PHE A 278 20.01 1.24 8.09
N GLY A 279 18.90 1.53 8.77
CA GLY A 279 17.83 2.38 8.26
C GLY A 279 18.29 3.82 7.93
N ILE A 280 19.12 4.43 8.78
CA ILE A 280 19.67 5.78 8.55
C ILE A 280 20.60 5.80 7.33
N ILE A 281 21.42 4.77 7.15
CA ILE A 281 22.29 4.62 5.97
C ILE A 281 21.45 4.56 4.69
N LEU A 282 20.40 3.71 4.66
CA LEU A 282 19.48 3.61 3.52
C LEU A 282 18.76 4.93 3.25
N TYR A 283 18.30 5.61 4.29
CA TYR A 283 17.65 6.92 4.16
C TYR A 283 18.58 7.98 3.55
N THR A 284 19.86 7.93 3.91
CA THR A 284 20.87 8.83 3.35
C THR A 284 21.12 8.56 1.86
N TYR A 285 21.22 7.29 1.45
CA TYR A 285 21.34 6.92 0.04
C TYR A 285 20.11 7.30 -0.79
N LYS A 286 18.91 7.07 -0.23
CA LYS A 286 17.62 7.49 -0.81
C LYS A 286 17.60 9.00 -1.08
N ARG A 287 18.04 9.81 -0.10
CA ARG A 287 18.06 11.27 -0.20
C ARG A 287 19.09 11.78 -1.22
N ARG A 288 20.17 11.03 -1.45
CA ARG A 288 21.17 11.31 -2.49
C ARG A 288 20.72 10.89 -3.90
N GLY A 289 19.54 10.30 -4.05
CA GLY A 289 19.00 9.91 -5.35
C GLY A 289 19.68 8.69 -5.96
N PHE A 290 20.36 7.86 -5.16
CA PHE A 290 21.00 6.65 -5.64
C PHE A 290 19.93 5.61 -6.00
N LYS A 291 19.77 5.31 -7.29
CA LYS A 291 18.95 4.18 -7.77
C LYS A 291 19.88 3.03 -8.10
N SER A 292 19.63 1.87 -7.49
CA SER A 292 20.37 0.65 -7.79
C SER A 292 19.76 -0.06 -9.02
N ASN A 293 20.56 -0.86 -9.72
CA ASN A 293 20.10 -1.70 -10.83
C ASN A 293 19.20 -2.86 -10.38
N SER A 294 19.24 -3.25 -9.10
CA SER A 294 18.38 -4.31 -8.57
C SER A 294 17.13 -3.76 -7.90
N GLU A 295 15.97 -4.29 -8.31
CA GLU A 295 14.66 -3.94 -7.76
C GLU A 295 14.58 -4.19 -6.25
N MET A 296 15.18 -5.28 -5.75
CA MET A 296 15.23 -5.58 -4.31
C MET A 296 15.90 -4.47 -3.50
N ILE A 297 17.02 -3.91 -3.97
CA ILE A 297 17.71 -2.84 -3.24
C ILE A 297 16.85 -1.58 -3.23
N ASN A 298 16.18 -1.27 -4.34
CA ASN A 298 15.27 -0.13 -4.42
C ASN A 298 14.05 -0.34 -3.49
N LEU A 299 13.53 -1.56 -3.38
CA LEU A 299 12.45 -1.91 -2.45
C LEU A 299 12.89 -1.71 -0.99
N VAL A 300 14.03 -2.28 -0.59
CA VAL A 300 14.58 -2.14 0.77
C VAL A 300 14.88 -0.66 1.09
N MET A 301 15.42 0.08 0.12
CA MET A 301 15.69 1.51 0.28
C MET A 301 14.41 2.34 0.39
N SER A 302 13.33 1.95 -0.30
CA SER A 302 12.04 2.60 -0.18
C SER A 302 11.48 2.51 1.26
N GLY A 303 11.79 1.42 1.96
CA GLY A 303 11.40 1.12 3.34
C GLY A 303 12.32 1.67 4.43
N ALA A 304 13.28 2.56 4.11
CA ALA A 304 14.26 3.07 5.08
C ALA A 304 13.64 3.62 6.38
N GLU A 305 12.56 4.40 6.27
CA GLU A 305 11.86 4.99 7.41
C GLU A 305 11.28 3.93 8.37
N LEU A 306 10.84 2.79 7.82
CA LEU A 306 10.33 1.68 8.61
C LEU A 306 11.44 1.04 9.44
N TYR A 307 12.61 0.78 8.85
CA TYR A 307 13.73 0.17 9.57
C TYR A 307 14.21 1.05 10.73
N ILE A 308 14.20 2.38 10.54
CA ILE A 308 14.56 3.35 11.58
C ILE A 308 13.57 3.23 12.76
N LEU A 309 12.27 3.27 12.49
CA LEU A 309 11.25 3.18 13.55
C LEU A 309 11.28 1.83 14.27
N CYS A 310 11.41 0.73 13.53
CA CYS A 310 11.55 -0.61 14.10
C CYS A 310 12.81 -0.73 14.96
N GLY A 311 13.94 -0.17 14.53
CA GLY A 311 15.18 -0.14 15.33
C GLY A 311 15.03 0.68 16.61
N ILE A 312 14.41 1.85 16.56
CA ILE A 312 14.14 2.67 17.74
C ILE A 312 13.23 1.94 18.73
N MET A 313 12.17 1.29 18.25
CA MET A 313 11.26 0.53 19.13
C MET A 313 11.92 -0.75 19.67
N ALA A 314 12.81 -1.39 18.92
CA ALA A 314 13.62 -2.51 19.41
C ALA A 314 14.59 -2.06 20.53
N ILE A 315 15.18 -0.87 20.43
CA ILE A 315 15.97 -0.28 21.52
C ILE A 315 15.10 -0.06 22.76
N ILE A 316 13.90 0.50 22.60
CA ILE A 316 12.97 0.72 23.70
C ILE A 316 12.57 -0.62 24.33
N GLY A 317 12.23 -1.63 23.53
CA GLY A 317 11.93 -2.98 23.98
C GLY A 317 13.09 -3.63 24.73
N GLY A 318 14.31 -3.55 24.18
CA GLY A 318 15.52 -4.06 24.82
C GLY A 318 15.83 -3.36 26.14
N LEU A 319 15.60 -2.05 26.24
CA LEU A 319 15.73 -1.29 27.50
C LEU A 319 14.59 -1.58 28.47
N MET A 320 13.44 -2.07 28.03
CA MET A 320 12.35 -2.53 28.91
C MET A 320 12.69 -3.88 29.53
N PHE A 321 13.17 -4.85 28.75
CA PHE A 321 13.52 -6.20 29.23
C PHE A 321 14.93 -6.29 29.82
N GLY A 322 15.80 -5.31 29.54
CA GLY A 322 17.19 -5.29 30.01
C GLY A 322 18.15 -6.17 29.20
N GLU A 323 17.92 -6.33 27.90
CA GLU A 323 18.77 -7.15 27.01
C GLU A 323 19.64 -6.27 26.09
N ILE A 324 20.98 -6.43 26.18
CA ILE A 324 21.96 -5.83 25.26
C ILE A 324 22.84 -6.92 24.66
N PHE A 325 22.78 -7.15 23.35
CA PHE A 325 23.58 -8.17 22.65
C PHE A 325 23.53 -9.55 23.36
N GLY A 326 22.38 -9.91 23.92
CA GLY A 326 22.21 -11.13 24.71
C GLY A 326 22.83 -11.14 26.12
N PHE A 327 23.26 -9.99 26.65
CA PHE A 327 23.64 -9.81 28.06
C PHE A 327 22.48 -9.19 28.84
N HIS A 328 22.20 -9.76 30.02
CA HIS A 328 21.17 -9.22 30.93
C HIS A 328 21.72 -8.09 31.80
N MET A 329 21.03 -6.96 31.80
CA MET A 329 21.23 -5.85 32.74
C MET A 329 20.41 -6.08 34.01
N HIS A 330 21.04 -5.88 35.16
CA HIS A 330 20.38 -6.06 36.46
C HIS A 330 19.33 -4.98 36.76
N GLU A 331 19.52 -3.76 36.24
CA GLU A 331 18.62 -2.62 36.42
C GLU A 331 18.40 -1.89 35.09
N PRO A 332 17.41 -2.30 34.27
CA PRO A 332 17.11 -1.59 33.04
C PRO A 332 16.46 -0.22 33.30
N PRO A 333 16.91 0.85 32.61
CA PRO A 333 16.44 2.21 32.85
C PRO A 333 14.97 2.44 32.46
N LEU A 334 14.41 1.63 31.55
CA LEU A 334 12.99 1.69 31.12
C LEU A 334 12.13 0.60 31.77
N GLY A 335 12.68 -0.14 32.74
CA GLY A 335 11.97 -1.21 33.45
C GLY A 335 10.72 -0.74 34.22
N PHE A 336 10.65 0.54 34.59
CA PHE A 336 9.50 1.14 35.27
C PHE A 336 8.20 1.07 34.43
N ILE A 337 8.31 1.02 33.09
CA ILE A 337 7.14 0.89 32.21
C ILE A 337 6.44 -0.45 32.47
N LEU A 338 7.19 -1.52 32.68
CA LEU A 338 6.66 -2.85 32.98
C LEU A 338 6.08 -2.93 34.41
N GLU A 339 6.65 -2.17 35.35
CA GLU A 339 6.17 -2.08 36.74
C GLU A 339 4.80 -1.39 36.84
N TYR A 340 4.52 -0.42 35.96
CA TYR A 340 3.22 0.25 35.89
C TYR A 340 2.12 -0.61 35.22
N ILE A 341 2.48 -1.70 34.54
CA ILE A 341 1.51 -2.59 33.90
C ILE A 341 0.90 -3.53 34.95
N PRO A 342 -0.43 -3.46 35.20
CA PRO A 342 -1.07 -4.29 36.21
C PRO A 342 -0.93 -5.78 35.87
N GLY A 343 -0.37 -6.55 36.80
CA GLY A 343 -0.19 -8.01 36.66
C GLY A 343 1.19 -8.48 36.20
N ILE A 344 2.11 -7.56 35.85
CA ILE A 344 3.49 -7.87 35.44
C ILE A 344 4.49 -7.52 36.56
N GLY A 345 4.29 -6.38 37.24
CA GLY A 345 4.82 -6.08 38.57
C GLY A 345 6.31 -5.72 38.64
N HIS A 346 7.21 -6.57 38.17
CA HIS A 346 8.66 -6.33 38.21
C HIS A 346 9.27 -6.50 36.83
N VAL A 347 10.41 -5.83 36.61
CA VAL A 347 11.29 -6.10 35.47
C VAL A 347 11.57 -7.59 35.41
N PHE A 348 11.34 -8.19 34.24
CA PHE A 348 11.58 -9.60 34.02
C PHE A 348 12.20 -9.79 32.64
N SER A 349 13.10 -10.75 32.53
CA SER A 349 13.61 -11.20 31.23
C SER A 349 12.61 -12.19 30.63
N PRO A 350 12.27 -12.09 29.33
CA PRO A 350 11.40 -13.05 28.64
C PRO A 350 11.83 -14.52 28.81
N LEU A 351 13.14 -14.74 28.98
CA LEU A 351 13.78 -16.03 29.27
C LEU A 351 13.44 -16.62 30.64
N GLU A 352 13.40 -15.77 31.68
CA GLU A 352 13.22 -16.21 33.07
C GLU A 352 11.75 -16.46 33.39
N GLU A 353 10.86 -15.62 32.85
CA GLU A 353 9.42 -15.69 33.13
C GLU A 353 8.57 -15.64 31.85
N PRO A 354 8.57 -16.72 31.03
CA PRO A 354 7.84 -16.77 29.77
C PRO A 354 6.33 -16.58 29.96
N MET A 355 5.78 -16.96 31.12
CA MET A 355 4.36 -16.77 31.42
C MET A 355 3.97 -15.28 31.56
N LYS A 356 4.89 -14.42 32.04
CA LYS A 356 4.65 -12.96 32.10
C LYS A 356 4.72 -12.34 30.71
N MET A 357 5.67 -12.78 29.87
CA MET A 357 5.72 -12.36 28.47
C MET A 357 4.48 -12.82 27.68
N PHE A 358 3.96 -14.02 27.98
CA PHE A 358 2.72 -14.50 27.37
C PHE A 358 1.55 -13.56 27.71
N LYS A 359 1.38 -13.18 28.98
CA LYS A 359 0.37 -12.21 29.41
C LYS A 359 0.54 -10.85 28.73
N LEU A 360 1.77 -10.34 28.60
CA LEU A 360 2.06 -9.09 27.90
C LEU A 360 1.68 -9.18 26.42
N SER A 361 2.04 -10.27 25.75
CA SER A 361 1.73 -10.47 24.33
C SER A 361 0.21 -10.49 24.07
N LEU A 362 -0.57 -11.16 24.92
CA LEU A 362 -2.02 -11.15 24.84
C LEU A 362 -2.60 -9.75 25.12
N MET A 363 -2.07 -9.03 26.11
CA MET A 363 -2.52 -7.67 26.43
C MET A 363 -2.32 -6.72 25.23
N VAL A 364 -1.14 -6.75 24.63
CA VAL A 364 -0.82 -5.95 23.45
C VAL A 364 -1.74 -6.34 22.29
N GLY A 365 -2.02 -7.63 22.12
CA GLY A 365 -2.97 -8.12 21.14
C GLY A 365 -4.40 -7.63 21.36
N MET A 366 -4.90 -7.66 22.60
CA MET A 366 -6.23 -7.15 22.93
C MET A 366 -6.34 -5.64 22.66
N ILE A 367 -5.32 -4.86 22.99
CA ILE A 367 -5.27 -3.43 22.69
C ILE A 367 -5.28 -3.20 21.16
N HIS A 368 -4.43 -3.93 20.43
CA HIS A 368 -4.33 -3.78 18.98
C HIS A 368 -5.64 -4.16 18.26
N ILE A 369 -6.28 -5.27 18.65
CA ILE A 369 -7.59 -5.68 18.13
C ILE A 369 -8.67 -4.63 18.47
N SER A 370 -8.64 -4.06 19.68
CA SER A 370 -9.61 -3.03 20.09
C SER A 370 -9.49 -1.77 19.22
N ILE A 371 -8.28 -1.37 18.83
CA ILE A 371 -8.06 -0.28 17.88
C ILE A 371 -8.68 -0.63 16.51
N GLY A 372 -8.49 -1.85 16.03
CA GLY A 372 -9.07 -2.33 14.77
C GLY A 372 -10.60 -2.32 14.78
N LEU A 373 -11.21 -2.78 15.87
CA LEU A 373 -12.68 -2.72 16.04
C LEU A 373 -13.19 -1.29 16.12
N THR A 374 -12.43 -0.37 16.70
CA THR A 374 -12.78 1.06 16.72
C THR A 374 -12.82 1.64 15.30
N LEU A 375 -11.86 1.28 14.43
CA LEU A 375 -11.87 1.66 13.02
C LEU A 375 -13.07 1.07 12.27
N SER A 376 -13.45 -0.18 12.60
CA SER A 376 -14.63 -0.83 12.05
C SER A 376 -15.92 -0.05 12.35
N ILE A 377 -16.10 0.38 13.61
CA ILE A 377 -17.25 1.21 14.02
C ILE A 377 -17.28 2.53 13.22
N ILE A 378 -16.13 3.17 13.02
CA ILE A 378 -16.06 4.42 12.24
C ILE A 378 -16.48 4.15 10.79
N ASN A 379 -16.00 3.06 10.18
CA ASN A 379 -16.37 2.69 8.81
C ASN A 379 -17.88 2.43 8.68
N ASP A 380 -18.47 1.64 9.59
CA ASP A 380 -19.90 1.32 9.56
C ASP A 380 -20.78 2.58 9.76
N VAL A 381 -20.33 3.53 10.58
CA VAL A 381 -21.00 4.82 10.79
C VAL A 381 -20.87 5.72 9.56
N LEU A 382 -19.73 5.71 8.88
CA LEU A 382 -19.51 6.49 7.65
C LEU A 382 -20.39 5.99 6.49
N GLU A 383 -20.70 4.69 6.45
CA GLU A 383 -21.61 4.11 5.47
C GLU A 383 -23.11 4.34 5.80
N GLY A 384 -23.42 4.80 7.02
CA GLY A 384 -24.79 5.05 7.48
C GLY A 384 -25.52 3.82 8.03
N GLU A 385 -24.83 2.69 8.23
CA GLU A 385 -25.40 1.44 8.77
C GLU A 385 -25.37 1.40 10.31
N TYR A 386 -26.02 2.37 10.96
CA TYR A 386 -25.95 2.54 12.43
C TYR A 386 -26.37 1.31 13.25
N LYS A 387 -27.33 0.52 12.75
CA LYS A 387 -27.79 -0.70 13.44
C LYS A 387 -26.71 -1.77 13.47
N LYS A 388 -26.02 -1.96 12.35
CA LYS A 388 -24.93 -2.92 12.22
C LYS A 388 -23.70 -2.49 13.02
N ALA A 389 -23.38 -1.19 12.98
CA ALA A 389 -22.30 -0.61 13.77
C ALA A 389 -22.47 -0.86 15.27
N PHE A 390 -23.71 -0.68 15.79
CA PHE A 390 -23.99 -0.86 17.21
C PHE A 390 -24.02 -2.34 17.61
N PHE A 391 -24.85 -3.15 16.95
CA PHE A 391 -25.07 -4.54 17.36
C PHE A 391 -23.89 -5.47 17.01
N GLY A 392 -23.14 -5.19 15.93
CA GLY A 392 -21.94 -5.93 15.58
C GLY A 392 -20.70 -5.35 16.26
N SER A 393 -20.12 -4.32 15.64
CA SER A 393 -18.78 -3.82 15.94
C SER A 393 -18.65 -3.22 17.36
N ALA A 394 -19.64 -2.45 17.84
CA ALA A 394 -19.58 -1.80 19.16
C ALA A 394 -19.81 -2.76 20.33
N CYS A 395 -20.79 -3.67 20.23
CA CYS A 395 -20.96 -4.73 21.22
C CYS A 395 -19.72 -5.62 21.32
N TRP A 396 -19.05 -5.89 20.20
CA TRP A 396 -17.82 -6.67 20.19
C TRP A 396 -16.64 -5.94 20.85
N LEU A 397 -16.48 -4.64 20.59
CA LEU A 397 -15.49 -3.81 21.27
C LEU A 397 -15.74 -3.79 22.79
N TRP A 398 -17.01 -3.67 23.21
CA TRP A 398 -17.37 -3.73 24.63
C TRP A 398 -16.99 -5.07 25.25
N PHE A 399 -17.30 -6.20 24.59
CA PHE A 399 -16.88 -7.52 25.04
C PHE A 399 -15.35 -7.61 25.23
N TYR A 400 -14.57 -7.14 24.25
CA TYR A 400 -13.11 -7.16 24.32
C TYR A 400 -12.54 -6.31 25.45
N LEU A 401 -13.02 -5.09 25.62
CA LEU A 401 -12.59 -4.19 26.70
C LEU A 401 -13.02 -4.72 28.08
N GLY A 402 -14.22 -5.30 28.17
CA GLY A 402 -14.72 -5.94 29.37
C GLY A 402 -13.89 -7.17 29.77
N ALA A 403 -13.58 -8.04 28.81
CA ALA A 403 -12.70 -9.18 29.02
C ALA A 403 -11.28 -8.75 29.42
N MET A 404 -10.75 -7.68 28.80
CA MET A 404 -9.44 -7.12 29.15
C MET A 404 -9.43 -6.60 30.59
N TYR A 405 -10.44 -5.83 30.99
CA TYR A 405 -10.54 -5.28 32.34
C TYR A 405 -10.61 -6.38 33.42
N LEU A 406 -11.44 -7.40 33.19
CA LEU A 406 -11.60 -8.51 34.14
C LEU A 406 -10.36 -9.40 34.23
N GLY A 407 -9.73 -9.70 33.09
CA GLY A 407 -8.50 -10.50 33.03
C GLY A 407 -7.33 -9.83 33.75
N LEU A 408 -7.22 -8.50 33.62
CA LEU A 408 -6.05 -7.74 34.01
C LEU A 408 -6.15 -7.11 35.41
N PHE A 409 -7.26 -6.46 35.74
CA PHE A 409 -7.40 -5.71 37.01
C PHE A 409 -8.02 -6.53 38.15
N VAL A 410 -8.95 -7.45 37.84
CA VAL A 410 -9.77 -8.10 38.88
C VAL A 410 -9.26 -9.51 39.20
N TYR A 411 -9.02 -10.35 38.19
CA TYR A 411 -8.80 -11.78 38.41
C TYR A 411 -7.37 -12.29 38.15
N LYS A 412 -6.44 -11.44 37.69
CA LYS A 412 -5.04 -11.82 37.41
C LYS A 412 -4.91 -13.13 36.58
N PHE A 413 -5.80 -13.32 35.60
CA PHE A 413 -5.93 -14.54 34.78
C PHE A 413 -6.28 -15.86 35.52
N ASN A 414 -6.78 -15.83 36.76
CA ASN A 414 -7.33 -17.03 37.41
C ASN A 414 -8.72 -17.35 36.87
N ILE A 415 -8.82 -18.44 36.11
CA ILE A 415 -10.05 -18.94 35.47
C ILE A 415 -11.11 -19.31 36.53
N ASP A 416 -10.71 -19.81 37.69
CA ASP A 416 -11.63 -20.20 38.76
C ASP A 416 -12.40 -19.00 39.35
N LYS A 417 -11.78 -17.82 39.32
CA LYS A 417 -12.42 -16.57 39.79
C LYS A 417 -13.32 -15.93 38.73
N TRP A 418 -13.10 -16.23 37.46
CA TRP A 418 -13.99 -15.83 36.37
C TRP A 418 -15.38 -16.43 36.52
N MET A 419 -15.48 -17.68 37.01
CA MET A 419 -16.76 -18.35 37.22
C MET A 419 -17.49 -17.91 38.50
N SER A 420 -16.76 -17.50 39.54
CA SER A 420 -17.36 -17.12 40.83
C SER A 420 -17.72 -15.63 40.94
N GLY A 421 -17.12 -14.77 40.12
CA GLY A 421 -17.29 -13.32 40.15
C GLY A 421 -18.46 -12.77 39.33
N LEU A 422 -19.67 -13.31 39.52
CA LEU A 422 -20.85 -13.05 38.66
C LEU A 422 -21.25 -11.57 38.53
N THR A 423 -20.99 -10.73 39.54
CA THR A 423 -21.47 -9.34 39.59
C THR A 423 -20.83 -8.43 38.55
N LEU A 424 -19.54 -8.65 38.25
CA LEU A 424 -18.78 -7.86 37.26
C LEU A 424 -18.68 -8.57 35.91
N THR A 425 -18.73 -9.90 35.87
CA THR A 425 -18.59 -10.68 34.63
C THR A 425 -19.85 -10.61 33.76
N VAL A 426 -21.05 -10.59 34.36
CA VAL A 426 -22.31 -10.51 33.63
C VAL A 426 -22.44 -9.22 32.81
N PRO A 427 -22.30 -8.00 33.36
CA PRO A 427 -22.49 -6.77 32.58
C PRO A 427 -21.36 -6.51 31.58
N LEU A 428 -20.14 -7.00 31.82
CA LEU A 428 -18.98 -6.68 30.98
C LEU A 428 -18.71 -7.69 29.85
N VAL A 429 -19.16 -8.94 30.00
CA VAL A 429 -18.84 -10.02 29.06
C VAL A 429 -20.11 -10.67 28.51
N ILE A 430 -21.03 -11.07 29.39
CA ILE A 430 -22.23 -11.82 28.98
C ILE A 430 -23.24 -10.88 28.29
N LEU A 431 -23.47 -9.70 28.86
CA LEU A 431 -24.42 -8.72 28.31
C LEU A 431 -24.08 -8.28 26.88
N PRO A 432 -22.86 -7.81 26.54
CA PRO A 432 -22.54 -7.43 25.16
C PRO A 432 -22.65 -8.61 24.18
N LEU A 433 -22.33 -9.83 24.61
CA LEU A 433 -22.42 -11.02 23.77
C LEU A 433 -23.88 -11.39 23.46
N VAL A 434 -24.77 -11.31 24.47
CA VAL A 434 -26.21 -11.52 24.28
C VAL A 434 -26.83 -10.42 23.42
N LEU A 435 -26.44 -9.15 23.64
CA LEU A 435 -26.89 -8.02 22.84
C LEU A 435 -26.48 -8.15 21.37
N MET A 436 -25.25 -8.59 21.10
CA MET A 436 -24.79 -8.88 19.74
C MET A 436 -25.61 -10.00 19.11
N PHE A 437 -25.83 -11.10 19.83
CA PHE A 437 -26.58 -12.25 19.33
C PHE A 437 -28.02 -11.90 18.97
N VAL A 438 -28.74 -11.24 19.88
CA VAL A 438 -30.12 -10.80 19.63
C VAL A 438 -30.17 -9.71 18.56
N GLY A 439 -29.22 -8.77 18.59
CA GLY A 439 -29.14 -7.66 17.65
C GLY A 439 -28.94 -8.10 16.21
N MET A 440 -27.95 -8.96 15.97
CA MET A 440 -27.62 -9.45 14.61
C MET A 440 -28.73 -10.33 14.03
N ILE A 441 -29.39 -11.16 14.85
CA ILE A 441 -30.55 -11.95 14.42
C ILE A 441 -31.71 -11.04 13.96
N VAL A 442 -31.92 -9.92 14.64
CA VAL A 442 -32.97 -8.95 14.30
C VAL A 442 -32.62 -8.15 13.04
N THR A 443 -31.35 -7.84 12.79
CA THR A 443 -30.93 -7.03 11.65
C THR A 443 -30.72 -7.81 10.35
N GLU A 444 -30.08 -8.97 10.42
CA GLU A 444 -29.63 -9.75 9.25
C GLU A 444 -30.43 -11.04 9.07
N GLY A 445 -31.29 -11.39 10.04
CA GLY A 445 -32.06 -12.63 10.06
C GLY A 445 -31.38 -13.75 10.85
N VAL A 446 -32.13 -14.82 11.13
CA VAL A 446 -31.69 -15.87 12.05
C VAL A 446 -30.44 -16.60 11.53
N MET A 447 -30.39 -16.97 10.25
CA MET A 447 -29.30 -17.78 9.73
C MET A 447 -28.00 -16.97 9.60
N ASP A 448 -28.08 -15.77 9.01
CA ASP A 448 -26.92 -14.93 8.76
C ASP A 448 -26.40 -14.29 10.06
N GLY A 449 -27.29 -13.84 10.96
CA GLY A 449 -26.90 -13.31 12.26
C GLY A 449 -26.23 -14.34 13.17
N LEU A 450 -26.69 -15.61 13.15
CA LEU A 450 -26.01 -16.70 13.86
C LEU A 450 -24.63 -16.97 13.27
N ALA A 451 -24.52 -17.06 11.94
CA ALA A 451 -23.23 -17.29 11.29
C ALA A 451 -22.22 -16.19 11.64
N HIS A 452 -22.62 -14.92 11.54
CA HIS A 452 -21.77 -13.77 11.87
C HIS A 452 -21.28 -13.78 13.32
N THR A 453 -22.16 -14.10 14.27
CA THR A 453 -21.76 -14.13 15.70
C THR A 453 -20.83 -15.29 16.04
N PHE A 454 -21.04 -16.47 15.44
CA PHE A 454 -20.12 -17.60 15.58
C PHE A 454 -18.76 -17.33 14.92
N GLU A 455 -18.76 -16.77 13.72
CA GLU A 455 -17.52 -16.39 13.02
C GLU A 455 -16.74 -15.35 13.84
N ALA A 456 -17.42 -14.32 14.35
CA ALA A 456 -16.82 -13.32 15.22
C ALA A 456 -16.17 -13.96 16.45
N ALA A 457 -16.87 -14.88 17.14
CA ALA A 457 -16.36 -15.57 18.31
C ALA A 457 -15.12 -16.43 18.00
N ILE A 458 -15.17 -17.26 16.97
CA ILE A 458 -14.04 -18.12 16.59
C ILE A 458 -12.85 -17.27 16.14
N SER A 459 -13.11 -16.24 15.31
CA SER A 459 -12.08 -15.30 14.86
C SER A 459 -11.43 -14.57 16.04
N SER A 460 -12.21 -14.07 17.00
CA SER A 460 -11.66 -13.34 18.15
C SER A 460 -10.72 -14.18 19.00
N LEU A 461 -11.09 -15.42 19.29
CA LEU A 461 -10.28 -16.32 20.08
C LEU A 461 -9.00 -16.67 19.31
N SER A 462 -9.13 -17.03 18.04
CA SER A 462 -8.01 -17.36 17.17
C SER A 462 -7.02 -16.19 17.03
N HIS A 463 -7.53 -14.98 16.77
CA HIS A 463 -6.70 -13.79 16.59
C HIS A 463 -5.99 -13.40 17.89
N THR A 464 -6.67 -13.50 19.04
CA THR A 464 -6.07 -13.17 20.35
C THR A 464 -4.96 -14.14 20.71
N VAL A 465 -5.18 -15.45 20.55
CA VAL A 465 -4.16 -16.48 20.81
C VAL A 465 -2.96 -16.34 19.86
N SER A 466 -3.19 -15.88 18.64
CA SER A 466 -2.15 -15.65 17.64
C SER A 466 -1.07 -14.65 18.07
N TYR A 467 -1.39 -13.70 18.96
CA TYR A 467 -0.40 -12.77 19.53
C TYR A 467 0.64 -13.46 20.41
N GLY A 468 0.39 -14.71 20.83
CA GLY A 468 1.41 -15.56 21.47
C GLY A 468 2.66 -15.77 20.59
N ARG A 469 2.61 -15.46 19.28
CA ARG A 469 3.80 -15.41 18.43
C ARG A 469 4.84 -14.40 18.92
N ILE A 470 4.42 -13.27 19.49
CA ILE A 470 5.35 -12.24 20.00
C ILE A 470 6.24 -12.84 21.10
N LEU A 471 5.65 -13.63 22.02
CA LEU A 471 6.39 -14.40 23.02
C LEU A 471 7.39 -15.36 22.37
N ALA A 472 6.94 -16.15 21.39
CA ALA A 472 7.80 -17.16 20.77
C ALA A 472 9.03 -16.53 20.08
N LEU A 473 8.82 -15.39 19.41
CA LEU A 473 9.88 -14.64 18.75
C LEU A 473 10.82 -13.99 19.76
N SER A 474 10.30 -13.32 20.79
CA SER A 474 11.14 -12.71 21.82
C SER A 474 11.98 -13.74 22.57
N LEU A 475 11.40 -14.92 22.84
CA LEU A 475 12.10 -16.01 23.51
C LEU A 475 13.19 -16.60 22.61
N SER A 476 12.88 -16.87 21.34
CA SER A 476 13.86 -17.33 20.35
C SER A 476 15.04 -16.36 20.27
N HIS A 477 14.74 -15.07 20.17
CA HIS A 477 15.73 -14.01 20.04
C HIS A 477 16.63 -13.92 21.27
N GLY A 478 16.05 -13.94 22.46
CA GLY A 478 16.79 -13.95 23.72
C GLY A 478 17.70 -15.18 23.84
N ILE A 479 17.17 -16.39 23.58
CA ILE A 479 17.95 -17.65 23.66
C ILE A 479 19.13 -17.60 22.69
N LEU A 480 18.88 -17.24 21.44
CA LEU A 480 19.89 -17.26 20.38
C LEU A 480 20.98 -16.21 20.62
N SER A 481 20.60 -15.01 21.07
CA SER A 481 21.54 -13.95 21.41
C SER A 481 22.40 -14.34 22.62
N GLN A 482 21.81 -14.96 23.64
CA GLN A 482 22.54 -15.47 24.80
C GLN A 482 23.48 -16.63 24.45
N LEU A 483 23.08 -17.54 23.56
CA LEU A 483 23.93 -18.64 23.10
C LEU A 483 25.16 -18.12 22.35
N LEU A 484 24.98 -17.11 21.49
CA LEU A 484 26.10 -16.50 20.77
C LEU A 484 27.03 -15.76 21.75
N SER A 485 26.48 -14.93 22.65
CA SER A 485 27.27 -14.12 23.59
C SER A 485 28.07 -14.98 24.59
N SER A 486 27.48 -16.08 25.07
CA SER A 486 28.14 -17.02 25.99
C SER A 486 29.16 -17.94 25.33
N ALA A 487 29.01 -18.25 24.04
CA ALA A 487 29.96 -19.07 23.30
C ALA A 487 31.25 -18.31 22.89
N ALA A 488 31.18 -16.97 22.76
CA ALA A 488 32.32 -16.18 22.27
C ALA A 488 33.56 -16.21 23.18
N PRO A 489 33.46 -16.06 24.52
CA PRO A 489 34.63 -16.14 25.40
C PRO A 489 35.30 -17.52 25.39
N ALA A 490 34.54 -18.59 25.18
CA ALA A 490 35.04 -19.97 25.22
C ALA A 490 35.96 -20.32 24.04
N LEU A 491 35.82 -19.63 22.91
CA LEU A 491 36.57 -19.87 21.66
C LEU A 491 37.66 -18.82 21.40
N GLY A 492 37.89 -17.89 22.33
CA GLY A 492 38.89 -16.82 22.19
C GLY A 492 38.61 -15.90 20.99
N ILE A 493 39.66 -15.47 20.28
CA ILE A 493 39.56 -14.53 19.13
C ILE A 493 38.65 -15.08 18.02
N LEU A 494 38.72 -16.40 17.77
CA LEU A 494 37.87 -17.07 16.79
C LEU A 494 36.38 -16.98 17.20
N GLY A 495 36.11 -17.06 18.50
CA GLY A 495 34.77 -16.89 19.08
C GLY A 495 34.16 -15.52 18.79
N TYR A 496 34.95 -14.45 18.91
CA TYR A 496 34.47 -13.08 18.61
C TYR A 496 34.17 -12.86 17.12
N ILE A 497 34.93 -13.50 16.22
CA ILE A 497 34.64 -13.46 14.77
C ILE A 497 33.33 -14.21 14.48
N ILE A 498 33.14 -15.39 15.06
CA ILE A 498 31.92 -16.18 14.92
C ILE A 498 30.72 -15.43 15.51
N LEU A 499 30.89 -14.76 16.66
CA LEU A 499 29.87 -13.91 17.26
C LEU A 499 29.48 -12.77 16.30
N ALA A 500 30.45 -12.04 15.75
CA ALA A 500 30.16 -10.93 14.84
C ALA A 500 29.39 -11.40 13.60
N ILE A 501 29.81 -12.50 12.99
CA ILE A 501 29.15 -13.09 11.82
C ILE A 501 27.76 -13.62 12.19
N GLY A 502 27.64 -14.35 13.30
CA GLY A 502 26.37 -14.90 13.78
C GLY A 502 25.36 -13.80 14.13
N THR A 503 25.83 -12.73 14.77
CA THR A 503 25.01 -11.56 15.10
C THR A 503 24.49 -10.88 13.83
N ILE A 504 25.34 -10.64 12.84
CA ILE A 504 24.94 -9.94 11.61
C ILE A 504 24.06 -10.83 10.70
N PHE A 505 24.44 -12.09 10.50
CA PHE A 505 23.75 -12.96 9.56
C PHE A 505 22.55 -13.67 10.18
N LEU A 506 22.76 -14.32 11.33
CA LEU A 506 21.72 -15.16 11.95
C LEU A 506 20.70 -14.28 12.69
N VAL A 507 21.16 -13.39 13.57
CA VAL A 507 20.24 -12.57 14.38
C VAL A 507 19.65 -11.41 13.57
N MET A 508 20.50 -10.55 13.00
CA MET A 508 20.02 -9.34 12.33
C MET A 508 19.30 -9.62 11.01
N ALA A 509 19.84 -10.49 10.14
CA ALA A 509 19.23 -10.75 8.84
C ALA A 509 18.12 -11.80 8.90
N LEU A 510 18.41 -13.02 9.39
CA LEU A 510 17.43 -14.11 9.37
C LEU A 510 16.33 -13.93 10.41
N GLU A 511 16.67 -13.77 11.68
CA GLU A 511 15.66 -13.59 12.74
C GLU A 511 14.95 -12.24 12.66
N GLY A 512 15.64 -11.18 12.27
CA GLY A 512 15.02 -9.89 11.96
C GLY A 512 13.95 -10.00 10.85
N LEU A 513 14.23 -10.74 9.77
CA LEU A 513 13.26 -11.00 8.70
C LEU A 513 12.09 -11.87 9.18
N ILE A 514 12.36 -12.93 9.94
CA ILE A 514 11.32 -13.80 10.51
C ILE A 514 10.39 -12.96 11.40
N SER A 515 10.95 -12.17 12.31
CA SER A 515 10.20 -11.28 13.20
C SER A 515 9.37 -10.27 12.41
N PHE A 516 9.95 -9.66 11.36
CA PHE A 516 9.23 -8.75 10.46
C PHE A 516 8.02 -9.43 9.80
N THR A 517 8.19 -10.63 9.23
CA THR A 517 7.08 -11.34 8.55
C THR A 517 5.96 -11.74 9.49
N HIS A 518 6.27 -12.13 10.73
CA HIS A 518 5.25 -12.48 11.72
C HIS A 518 4.49 -11.25 12.23
N VAL A 519 5.15 -10.11 12.42
CA VAL A 519 4.48 -8.85 12.80
C VAL A 519 3.61 -8.32 11.66
N LEU A 520 4.09 -8.46 10.42
CA LEU A 520 3.33 -8.15 9.23
C LEU A 520 2.09 -9.04 9.10
N ARG A 521 2.19 -10.34 9.45
CA ARG A 521 1.01 -11.21 9.57
C ARG A 521 0.03 -10.70 10.61
N LEU A 522 0.49 -10.36 11.83
CA LEU A 522 -0.36 -9.77 12.89
C LEU A 522 -1.11 -8.51 12.42
N THR A 523 -0.46 -7.74 11.56
CA THR A 523 -1.04 -6.50 11.02
C THR A 523 -2.05 -6.78 9.90
N TRP A 524 -1.75 -7.71 8.99
CA TRP A 524 -2.62 -8.03 7.85
C TRP A 524 -3.83 -8.90 8.22
N VAL A 525 -3.61 -9.96 8.98
CA VAL A 525 -4.64 -10.94 9.31
C VAL A 525 -5.36 -10.49 10.57
N GLU A 526 -4.66 -10.40 11.69
CA GLU A 526 -5.32 -10.23 12.98
C GLU A 526 -5.94 -8.82 13.15
N PHE A 527 -5.25 -7.78 12.65
CA PHE A 527 -5.74 -6.39 12.64
C PHE A 527 -6.53 -6.05 11.36
N GLY A 528 -6.02 -6.40 10.18
CA GLY A 528 -6.64 -6.08 8.88
C GLY A 528 -8.08 -6.60 8.75
N PHE A 529 -8.35 -7.86 9.09
CA PHE A 529 -9.71 -8.43 9.01
C PHE A 529 -10.77 -7.72 9.88
N LYS A 530 -10.40 -6.82 10.81
CA LYS A 530 -11.37 -6.14 11.68
C LYS A 530 -11.99 -4.90 11.07
N TYR A 531 -11.26 -4.15 10.25
CA TYR A 531 -11.74 -2.89 9.68
C TYR A 531 -11.73 -2.88 8.15
N PHE A 532 -10.97 -3.78 7.52
CA PHE A 532 -10.71 -3.76 6.10
C PHE A 532 -11.74 -4.64 5.37
N ARG A 533 -12.61 -4.02 4.56
CA ARG A 533 -13.54 -4.75 3.69
C ARG A 533 -12.93 -5.03 2.31
N GLY A 534 -11.98 -4.21 1.89
CA GLY A 534 -11.11 -4.44 0.74
C GLY A 534 -11.80 -4.29 -0.61
N GLY A 535 -11.10 -4.74 -1.66
CA GLY A 535 -11.60 -4.67 -3.04
C GLY A 535 -11.65 -3.25 -3.63
N GLY A 536 -10.89 -2.31 -3.07
CA GLY A 536 -10.69 -0.98 -3.62
C GLY A 536 -9.86 -0.99 -4.91
N ARG A 537 -9.92 0.10 -5.68
CA ARG A 537 -9.08 0.31 -6.87
C ARG A 537 -8.04 1.38 -6.58
N GLU A 538 -6.77 1.11 -6.87
CA GLU A 538 -5.71 2.09 -6.63
C GLU A 538 -5.85 3.27 -7.59
N TYR A 539 -5.76 4.48 -7.06
CA TYR A 539 -5.74 5.69 -7.86
C TYR A 539 -4.40 5.83 -8.61
N LYS A 540 -4.41 5.47 -9.89
CA LYS A 540 -3.32 5.67 -10.85
C LYS A 540 -3.64 6.84 -11.80
N PRO A 541 -3.11 8.05 -11.58
CA PRO A 541 -3.35 9.14 -12.52
C PRO A 541 -2.69 8.87 -13.87
N LEU A 542 -3.29 9.41 -14.94
CA LEU A 542 -2.77 9.32 -16.29
C LEU A 542 -1.36 9.94 -16.35
N GLY A 543 -0.40 9.20 -16.89
CA GLY A 543 1.01 9.57 -16.87
C GLY A 543 1.84 9.04 -15.67
N THR A 544 1.27 8.22 -14.79
CA THR A 544 2.04 7.62 -13.66
C THR A 544 2.89 6.41 -14.06
N LEU A 545 2.63 5.80 -15.22
CA LEU A 545 3.50 4.81 -15.86
C LEU A 545 4.92 5.35 -16.14
N MET A 546 5.15 6.65 -15.97
CA MET A 546 6.44 7.31 -16.05
C MET A 546 7.39 7.04 -14.86
N ALA A 547 6.94 6.36 -13.79
CA ALA A 547 7.70 6.26 -12.53
C ALA A 547 7.92 4.84 -11.96
N SER A 548 7.30 3.80 -12.54
CA SER A 548 7.46 2.41 -12.11
C SER A 548 8.69 1.75 -12.70
#